data_AF-A0A1E7FPH8-F1
#
_entry.id   AF-A0A1E7FPH8-F1
#
_cell.length_a   1.000
_cell.length_b   1.000
_cell.length_c   1.000
_cell.angle_alpha   90.00
_cell.angle_beta   90.00
_cell.angle_gamma   90.00
#
_symmetry.space_group_name_H-M   'P 1'
#
loop_
_entity.id
_entity.type
_entity.pdbx_description
1 polymer ?
#
loop_
_entity_poly.entity_id
_entity_poly.type
_entity_poly.pdbx_seq_one_letter_code
_entity_poly.pdbx_strand_id
1 'polypeptide(L)'
;MVFGWSGFYWSAIGKLLGACLAFGLGRGALSTMVNTKLSSNTFLQLVQTSTEENPLLVLILMKLSCFPETVKNFGSSILKPIKWWMFILGTALHGWTFTALWIYLGVDTAARIKDTTDSLPPNLRLQTLLTLALINGCVVSPLSMMYWIRSLKKKNQQANGK
;
A
#
# COMPACT_ATOMS: atom_id res chain seq x y z
N MET A 1 -13.12 16.11 -15.28
CA MET A 1 -13.22 14.67 -14.94
C MET A 1 -14.69 14.26 -15.05
N VAL A 2 -15.02 13.15 -15.72
CA VAL A 2 -16.41 12.73 -16.00
C VAL A 2 -17.26 12.56 -14.73
N PHE A 3 -16.64 12.21 -13.60
CA PHE A 3 -17.34 11.90 -12.35
C PHE A 3 -17.15 12.94 -11.22
N GLY A 4 -16.40 14.03 -11.43
CA GLY A 4 -16.17 15.03 -10.37
C GLY A 4 -15.79 14.43 -9.01
N TRP A 5 -16.43 14.88 -7.93
CA TRP A 5 -16.20 14.38 -6.57
C TRP A 5 -16.79 12.98 -6.31
N SER A 6 -17.80 12.55 -7.06
CA SER A 6 -18.34 11.17 -6.92
C SER A 6 -17.33 10.13 -7.39
N GLY A 7 -16.33 10.54 -8.18
CA GLY A 7 -15.15 9.74 -8.51
C GLY A 7 -14.40 9.23 -7.29
N PHE A 8 -14.52 9.88 -6.12
CA PHE A 8 -13.92 9.39 -4.88
C PHE A 8 -14.48 8.02 -4.47
N TYR A 9 -15.80 7.88 -4.42
CA TYR A 9 -16.45 6.63 -4.01
C TYR A 9 -16.17 5.52 -5.01
N TRP A 10 -16.29 5.81 -6.31
CA TRP A 10 -15.99 4.83 -7.35
C TRP A 10 -14.53 4.40 -7.35
N SER A 11 -13.60 5.34 -7.15
CA SER A 11 -12.18 5.02 -7.03
C SER A 11 -11.87 4.20 -5.79
N ALA A 12 -12.46 4.53 -4.64
CA ALA A 12 -12.28 3.79 -3.40
C ALA A 12 -12.79 2.35 -3.54
N ILE A 13 -14.01 2.17 -4.06
CA ILE A 13 -14.61 0.84 -4.30
C ILE A 13 -13.76 0.05 -5.30
N GLY A 14 -13.41 0.65 -6.45
CA GLY A 14 -12.63 -0.03 -7.49
C GLY A 14 -11.25 -0.48 -6.99
N LYS A 15 -10.55 0.36 -6.24
CA LYS A 15 -9.26 0.01 -5.62
C LYS A 15 -9.41 -1.13 -4.61
N LEU A 16 -10.41 -1.05 -3.74
CA LEU A 16 -10.61 -2.07 -2.72
C LEU A 16 -10.98 -3.41 -3.36
N LEU A 17 -11.90 -3.42 -4.32
CA LEU A 17 -12.28 -4.63 -5.06
C LEU A 17 -11.09 -5.22 -5.83
N GLY A 18 -10.33 -4.39 -6.54
CA GLY A 18 -9.13 -4.86 -7.26
C GLY A 18 -8.07 -5.45 -6.33
N ALA A 19 -7.84 -4.82 -5.18
CA ALA A 19 -6.92 -5.33 -4.15
C ALA A 19 -7.43 -6.65 -3.55
N CYS A 20 -8.73 -6.75 -3.25
CA CYS A 20 -9.36 -7.98 -2.77
C CYS A 20 -9.27 -9.10 -3.81
N LEU A 21 -9.51 -8.82 -5.09
CA LEU A 21 -9.35 -9.79 -6.16
C LEU A 21 -7.90 -10.27 -6.26
N ALA A 22 -6.92 -9.37 -6.25
CA ALA A 22 -5.50 -9.75 -6.25
C ALA A 22 -5.14 -10.61 -5.04
N PHE A 23 -5.60 -10.24 -3.84
CA PHE A 23 -5.38 -11.02 -2.63
C PHE A 23 -6.02 -12.41 -2.71
N GLY A 24 -7.25 -12.50 -3.22
CA GLY A 24 -7.96 -13.77 -3.40
C GLY A 24 -7.31 -14.68 -4.43
N LEU A 25 -6.90 -14.11 -5.58
CA LEU A 25 -6.17 -14.85 -6.61
C LEU A 25 -4.83 -15.37 -6.09
N GLY A 26 -4.09 -14.54 -5.34
CA GLY A 26 -2.83 -14.94 -4.72
C GLY A 26 -2.98 -16.04 -3.68
N ARG A 27 -4.10 -16.06 -2.94
CA ARG A 27 -4.39 -17.10 -1.94
C ARG A 27 -4.95 -18.40 -2.55
N GLY A 28 -5.61 -18.30 -3.71
CA GLY A 28 -6.23 -19.40 -4.42
C GLY A 28 -5.43 -19.86 -5.64
N ALA A 29 -5.91 -19.47 -6.83
CA ALA A 29 -5.45 -19.99 -8.12
C ALA A 29 -3.95 -19.77 -8.40
N LEU A 30 -3.36 -18.69 -7.91
CA LEU A 30 -1.94 -18.37 -8.12
C LEU A 30 -1.06 -18.72 -6.91
N SER A 31 -1.62 -19.37 -5.89
CA SER A 31 -0.90 -19.66 -4.65
C SER A 31 0.40 -20.43 -4.87
N THR A 32 0.42 -21.42 -5.76
CA THR A 32 1.63 -22.18 -6.08
C THR A 32 2.70 -21.32 -6.75
N MET A 33 2.33 -20.58 -7.80
CA MET A 33 3.27 -19.71 -8.54
C MET A 33 3.86 -18.63 -7.62
N VAL A 34 2.99 -18.00 -6.83
CA VAL A 34 3.37 -16.95 -5.90
C VAL A 34 4.25 -17.53 -4.79
N ASN A 35 3.91 -18.69 -4.20
CA ASN A 35 4.76 -19.37 -3.23
C ASN A 35 6.14 -19.73 -3.80
N THR A 36 6.21 -20.31 -5.01
CA THR A 36 7.49 -20.69 -5.63
C THR A 36 8.38 -19.49 -5.92
N LYS A 37 7.81 -18.37 -6.39
CA LYS A 37 8.58 -17.16 -6.67
C LYS A 37 9.10 -16.47 -5.41
N LEU A 38 8.50 -16.77 -4.26
CA LEU A 38 8.73 -16.02 -3.02
C LEU A 38 9.40 -16.87 -1.93
N SER A 39 9.30 -18.20 -2.00
CA SER A 39 10.13 -19.12 -1.21
C SER A 39 11.61 -19.00 -1.56
N SER A 40 11.95 -18.53 -2.75
CA SER A 40 13.32 -18.21 -3.15
C SER A 40 13.81 -16.85 -2.64
N ASN A 41 12.95 -16.05 -2.00
CA ASN A 41 13.30 -14.71 -1.53
C ASN A 41 13.50 -14.68 -0.01
N THR A 42 14.76 -14.50 0.42
CA THR A 42 15.16 -14.46 1.84
C THR A 42 14.38 -13.40 2.64
N PHE A 43 14.09 -12.24 2.05
CA PHE A 43 13.34 -11.19 2.74
C PHE A 43 11.93 -11.64 3.11
N LEU A 44 11.25 -12.37 2.24
CA LEU A 44 9.88 -12.82 2.51
C LEU A 44 9.81 -13.97 3.50
N GLN A 45 10.83 -14.83 3.54
CA GLN A 45 10.97 -15.81 4.61
C GLN A 45 11.09 -15.11 5.99
N LEU A 46 11.91 -14.07 6.08
CA LEU A 46 12.03 -13.24 7.30
C LEU A 46 10.70 -12.57 7.68
N VAL A 47 9.95 -12.06 6.70
CA VAL A 47 8.63 -11.45 6.93
C VAL A 47 7.61 -12.50 7.40
N GLN A 48 7.65 -13.71 6.85
CA GLN A 48 6.71 -14.78 7.20
C GLN A 48 6.79 -15.10 8.71
N THR A 49 7.99 -15.32 9.25
CA THR A 49 8.19 -15.54 10.69
C THR A 49 7.68 -14.37 11.53
N SER A 50 7.94 -13.13 11.12
CA SER A 50 7.43 -11.96 11.84
C SER A 50 5.92 -11.78 11.76
N THR A 51 5.28 -12.33 10.72
CA THR A 51 3.82 -12.25 10.54
C THR A 51 3.11 -13.18 11.51
N GLU A 52 3.73 -14.31 11.89
CA GLU A 52 3.17 -15.22 12.88
C GLU A 52 3.07 -14.57 14.27
N GLU A 53 4.04 -13.74 14.64
CA GLU A 53 4.00 -12.99 15.90
C GLU A 53 3.02 -11.80 15.86
N ASN A 54 3.07 -10.99 14.80
CA ASN A 54 2.34 -9.72 14.73
C ASN A 54 1.78 -9.43 13.32
N PRO A 55 0.69 -10.10 12.91
CA PRO A 55 0.19 -10.05 11.53
C PRO A 55 -0.30 -8.66 11.10
N LEU A 56 -0.94 -7.91 12.02
CA LEU A 56 -1.45 -6.56 11.74
C LEU A 56 -0.32 -5.56 11.51
N LEU A 57 0.72 -5.61 12.35
CA LEU A 57 1.87 -4.73 12.23
C LEU A 57 2.61 -4.98 10.90
N VAL A 58 2.84 -6.25 10.56
CA VAL A 58 3.44 -6.62 9.27
C VAL A 58 2.60 -6.13 8.10
N LEU A 59 1.27 -6.28 8.16
CA LEU A 59 0.38 -5.78 7.12
C LEU A 59 0.49 -4.26 6.95
N ILE A 60 0.47 -3.50 8.05
CA ILE A 60 0.60 -2.03 8.01
C ILE A 60 1.94 -1.65 7.39
N LEU A 61 3.03 -2.28 7.83
CA LEU A 61 4.37 -2.02 7.28
C LEU A 61 4.47 -2.40 5.81
N MET A 62 3.81 -3.49 5.39
CA MET A 62 3.73 -3.88 3.99
C MET A 62 3.00 -2.82 3.16
N LYS A 63 1.89 -2.27 3.66
CA LYS A 63 1.15 -1.18 3.00
C LYS A 63 1.94 0.12 2.96
N LEU A 64 2.67 0.44 4.03
CA LEU A 64 3.57 1.60 4.09
C LEU A 64 4.87 1.43 3.30
N SER A 65 5.23 0.21 2.88
CA SER A 65 6.46 0.00 2.12
C SER A 65 6.45 0.72 0.77
N CYS A 66 7.64 0.96 0.21
CA CYS A 66 7.80 1.50 -1.14
C CYS A 66 7.63 0.44 -2.25
N PHE A 67 7.07 -0.73 -1.93
CA PHE A 67 6.89 -1.78 -2.92
C PHE A 67 5.77 -1.45 -3.92
N PRO A 68 5.85 -1.99 -5.15
CA PRO A 68 4.74 -1.94 -6.08
C PRO A 68 3.46 -2.52 -5.47
N GLU A 69 2.30 -1.94 -5.80
CA GLU A 69 1.01 -2.35 -5.24
C GLU A 69 0.70 -3.84 -5.46
N THR A 70 1.13 -4.38 -6.61
CA THR A 70 1.08 -5.82 -6.92
C THR A 70 1.79 -6.64 -5.84
N VAL A 71 3.01 -6.25 -5.46
CA VAL A 71 3.79 -6.94 -4.42
C VAL A 71 3.11 -6.80 -3.07
N LYS A 72 2.52 -5.65 -2.74
CA LYS A 72 1.80 -5.46 -1.47
C LYS A 72 0.58 -6.38 -1.38
N ASN A 73 -0.19 -6.49 -2.46
CA ASN A 73 -1.44 -7.25 -2.45
C ASN A 73 -1.22 -8.76 -2.55
N PHE A 74 -0.40 -9.22 -3.50
CA PHE A 74 -0.03 -10.63 -3.62
C PHE A 74 0.89 -11.06 -2.48
N GLY A 75 1.84 -10.22 -2.06
CA GLY A 75 2.71 -10.49 -0.92
C GLY A 75 1.92 -10.74 0.37
N SER A 76 0.92 -9.91 0.64
CA SER A 76 0.04 -10.10 1.80
C SER A 76 -0.80 -11.38 1.72
N SER A 77 -1.11 -11.88 0.52
CA SER A 77 -1.95 -13.07 0.34
C SER A 77 -1.27 -14.38 0.76
N ILE A 78 0.06 -14.41 0.74
CA ILE A 78 0.87 -15.59 1.06
C ILE A 78 1.10 -15.71 2.57
N LEU A 79 1.12 -14.57 3.24
CA LEU A 79 1.28 -14.47 4.67
C LEU A 79 0.00 -15.04 5.32
N LYS A 80 -0.03 -16.36 5.51
CA LYS A 80 -1.19 -17.12 6.00
C LYS A 80 -1.85 -16.49 7.24
N PRO A 81 -1.10 -15.96 8.23
CA PRO A 81 -1.68 -15.30 9.39
C PRO A 81 -2.52 -14.06 9.08
N ILE A 82 -2.31 -13.39 7.93
CA ILE A 82 -3.10 -12.23 7.51
C ILE A 82 -4.48 -12.72 7.05
N LYS A 83 -5.52 -12.31 7.78
CA LYS A 83 -6.92 -12.61 7.46
C LYS A 83 -7.48 -11.58 6.47
N TRP A 84 -8.53 -11.96 5.74
CA TRP A 84 -9.22 -11.08 4.78
C TRP A 84 -9.65 -9.74 5.37
N TRP A 85 -10.26 -9.75 6.57
CA TRP A 85 -10.69 -8.51 7.22
C TRP A 85 -9.51 -7.59 7.55
N MET A 86 -8.36 -8.16 7.95
CA MET A 86 -7.15 -7.39 8.23
C MET A 86 -6.69 -6.71 6.95
N PHE A 87 -6.61 -7.47 5.86
CA PHE A 87 -6.21 -6.97 4.54
C PHE A 87 -7.15 -5.87 4.04
N ILE A 88 -8.47 -6.05 4.17
CA ILE A 88 -9.47 -5.05 3.78
C ILE A 88 -9.29 -3.77 4.59
N LEU A 89 -9.19 -3.86 5.92
CA LEU A 89 -8.99 -2.68 6.77
C LEU A 89 -7.66 -1.97 6.46
N GLY A 90 -6.56 -2.72 6.36
CA GLY A 90 -5.26 -2.14 6.02
C GLY A 90 -5.24 -1.49 4.64
N THR A 91 -5.93 -2.09 3.66
CA THR A 91 -6.06 -1.53 2.31
C THR A 91 -6.96 -0.30 2.30
N ALA A 92 -8.07 -0.29 3.05
CA ALA A 92 -8.94 0.86 3.16
C ALA A 92 -8.23 2.03 3.84
N LEU A 93 -7.56 1.79 4.98
CA LEU A 93 -6.80 2.79 5.75
C LEU A 93 -5.56 3.32 5.03
N HIS A 94 -4.96 2.55 4.12
CA HIS A 94 -3.88 3.06 3.28
C HIS A 94 -4.42 3.75 2.02
N GLY A 95 -5.42 3.15 1.39
CA GLY A 95 -5.92 3.55 0.07
C GLY A 95 -6.73 4.84 0.07
N TRP A 96 -7.38 5.21 1.19
CA TRP A 96 -8.21 6.42 1.24
C TRP A 96 -7.40 7.72 1.08
N THR A 97 -6.21 7.82 1.68
CA THR A 97 -5.37 9.02 1.56
C THR A 97 -4.92 9.25 0.13
N PHE A 98 -4.46 8.19 -0.55
CA PHE A 98 -4.12 8.25 -1.97
C PHE A 98 -5.34 8.50 -2.84
N THR A 99 -6.50 7.94 -2.49
CA THR A 99 -7.74 8.21 -3.24
C THR A 99 -8.14 9.67 -3.15
N ALA A 100 -8.04 10.29 -1.97
CA ALA A 100 -8.26 11.73 -1.83
C ALA A 100 -7.27 12.50 -2.72
N LEU A 101 -5.97 12.22 -2.61
CA LEU A 101 -4.94 12.88 -3.39
C LEU A 101 -5.22 12.83 -4.90
N TRP A 102 -5.47 11.64 -5.45
CA TRP A 102 -5.68 11.46 -6.89
C TRP A 102 -6.95 12.15 -7.40
N ILE A 103 -8.01 12.18 -6.59
CA ILE A 103 -9.25 12.87 -6.96
C ILE A 103 -9.06 14.39 -6.92
N TYR A 104 -8.46 14.94 -5.86
CA TYR A 104 -8.14 16.36 -5.79
C TYR A 104 -7.23 16.78 -6.96
N LEU A 105 -6.20 15.98 -7.26
CA LEU A 105 -5.29 16.24 -8.37
C LEU A 105 -6.03 16.26 -9.70
N GLY A 106 -6.88 15.25 -9.97
CA GLY A 106 -7.59 15.16 -11.23
C GLY A 106 -8.69 16.21 -11.39
N VAL A 107 -9.35 16.63 -10.30
CA VAL A 107 -10.33 17.73 -10.32
C VAL A 107 -9.63 19.05 -10.60
N ASP A 108 -8.52 19.33 -9.91
CA ASP A 108 -7.73 20.56 -10.08
C ASP A 108 -7.13 20.63 -11.49
N THR A 109 -6.52 19.53 -11.95
CA THR A 109 -5.95 19.43 -13.31
C THR A 109 -7.02 19.66 -14.37
N ALA A 110 -8.21 19.07 -14.21
CA ALA A 110 -9.30 19.26 -15.16
C ALA A 110 -9.86 20.69 -15.16
N ALA A 111 -9.79 21.41 -14.04
CA ALA A 111 -10.16 22.82 -13.96
C ALA A 111 -9.12 23.69 -14.67
N ARG A 112 -7.82 23.46 -14.41
CA ARG A 112 -6.71 24.20 -15.02
C ARG A 112 -6.63 24.02 -16.53
N ILE A 113 -6.85 22.81 -17.04
CA ILE A 113 -6.87 22.56 -18.50
C ILE A 113 -7.98 23.37 -19.20
N LYS A 114 -9.09 23.65 -18.51
CA LYS A 114 -10.22 24.42 -19.05
C LYS A 114 -10.05 25.93 -18.88
N ASP A 115 -9.19 26.36 -17.95
CA ASP A 115 -8.91 27.76 -17.71
C ASP A 115 -7.91 28.26 -18.75
N THR A 116 -8.41 28.90 -19.80
CA THR A 116 -7.57 29.53 -20.84
C THR A 116 -6.97 30.86 -20.39
N THR A 117 -7.30 31.34 -19.19
CA THR A 117 -6.91 32.66 -18.68
C THR A 117 -5.87 32.59 -17.57
N ASP A 118 -5.43 31.38 -17.17
CA ASP A 118 -4.47 31.13 -16.07
C ASP A 118 -4.78 31.93 -14.79
N SER A 119 -6.07 32.13 -14.50
CA SER A 119 -6.53 32.94 -13.38
C SER A 119 -6.77 32.12 -12.11
N LEU A 120 -6.73 30.78 -12.20
CA LEU A 120 -7.03 29.90 -11.08
C LEU A 120 -5.93 29.92 -10.00
N PRO A 121 -6.25 30.30 -8.75
CA PRO A 121 -5.29 30.33 -7.67
C PRO A 121 -4.77 28.92 -7.30
N PRO A 122 -3.64 28.82 -6.56
CA PRO A 122 -3.14 27.55 -6.06
C PRO A 122 -4.15 26.84 -5.15
N ASN A 123 -4.29 25.52 -5.33
CA ASN A 123 -5.17 24.71 -4.51
C ASN A 123 -4.46 24.22 -3.25
N LEU A 124 -4.64 24.96 -2.15
CA LEU A 124 -4.01 24.68 -0.85
C LEU A 124 -4.28 23.26 -0.33
N ARG A 125 -5.47 22.70 -0.61
CA ARG A 125 -5.82 21.34 -0.18
C ARG A 125 -5.01 20.30 -0.96
N LEU A 126 -4.91 20.45 -2.28
CA LEU A 126 -4.09 19.59 -3.11
C LEU A 126 -2.61 19.70 -2.73
N GLN A 127 -2.09 20.91 -2.51
CA GLN A 127 -0.71 21.13 -2.10
C GLN A 127 -0.40 20.47 -0.75
N THR A 128 -1.31 20.57 0.22
CA THR A 128 -1.20 19.87 1.50
C THR A 128 -1.15 18.35 1.31
N LEU A 129 -2.07 17.79 0.52
CA LEU A 129 -2.12 16.35 0.25
C LEU A 129 -0.85 15.85 -0.46
N LEU A 130 -0.34 16.61 -1.44
CA LEU A 130 0.91 16.30 -2.14
C LEU A 130 2.11 16.34 -1.18
N THR A 131 2.18 17.35 -0.31
CA THR A 131 3.25 17.48 0.69
C THR A 131 3.23 16.31 1.66
N LEU A 132 2.06 15.93 2.16
CA LEU A 132 1.90 14.76 3.04
C LEU A 132 2.30 13.46 2.33
N ALA A 133 1.90 13.30 1.06
CA ALA A 133 2.28 12.12 0.27
C ALA A 133 3.79 12.07 0.02
N LEU A 134 4.43 13.20 -0.23
CA LEU A 134 5.88 13.30 -0.40
C LEU A 134 6.62 12.95 0.89
N ILE A 135 6.22 13.53 2.03
CA ILE A 135 6.80 13.19 3.35
C ILE A 135 6.62 11.70 3.63
N ASN A 136 5.42 11.16 3.38
CA ASN A 136 5.16 9.75 3.60
C ASN A 136 6.04 8.87 2.69
N GLY A 137 6.10 9.15 1.39
CA GLY A 137 6.83 8.33 0.41
C GLY A 137 8.35 8.45 0.50
N CYS A 138 8.88 9.63 0.82
CA CYS A 138 10.33 9.89 0.83
C CYS A 138 10.97 9.73 2.20
N VAL A 139 10.21 9.90 3.29
CA VAL A 139 10.77 9.89 4.66
C VAL A 139 10.18 8.76 5.48
N VAL A 140 8.85 8.76 5.69
CA VAL A 140 8.20 7.81 6.61
C VAL A 140 8.34 6.38 6.12
N SER A 141 8.03 6.12 4.85
CA SER A 141 8.05 4.79 4.25
C SER A 141 9.46 4.17 4.22
N PRO A 142 10.52 4.84 3.72
CA PRO A 142 11.87 4.29 3.74
C PRO A 142 12.41 4.05 5.15
N LEU A 143 12.21 4.99 6.08
CA LEU A 143 12.68 4.84 7.47
C LEU A 143 11.97 3.72 8.20
N SER A 144 10.65 3.60 8.05
CA SER A 144 9.86 2.52 8.65
C SER A 144 10.31 1.16 8.10
N MET A 145 10.55 1.08 6.78
CA MET A 145 11.03 -0.14 6.14
C MET A 145 12.45 -0.50 6.59
N MET A 146 13.35 0.47 6.67
CA MET A 146 14.72 0.27 7.13
C MET A 146 14.74 -0.23 8.58
N TYR A 147 13.98 0.41 9.46
CA TYR A 147 13.82 0.00 10.85
C TYR A 147 13.28 -1.42 10.95
N TRP A 148 12.24 -1.74 10.17
CA TRP A 148 11.63 -3.06 10.16
C TRP A 148 12.61 -4.14 9.70
N ILE A 149 13.27 -3.96 8.56
CA ILE A 149 14.28 -4.91 8.04
C ILE A 149 15.39 -5.12 9.06
N ARG A 150 15.87 -4.04 9.71
CA ARG A 150 16.92 -4.13 10.73
C ARG A 150 16.45 -4.96 11.94
N SER A 151 15.22 -4.76 12.38
CA SER A 151 14.60 -5.53 13.46
C SER A 151 14.49 -7.02 13.10
N LEU A 152 14.03 -7.33 11.89
CA LEU A 152 13.94 -8.70 11.39
C LEU A 152 15.31 -9.40 11.35
N LYS A 153 16.33 -8.73 10.81
CA LYS A 153 17.70 -9.28 10.76
C LYS A 153 18.26 -9.55 12.15
N LYS A 154 18.06 -8.63 13.10
CA LYS A 154 18.53 -8.79 14.49
C LYS A 154 17.86 -10.00 15.17
N LYS A 155 16.54 -10.16 15.01
CA LYS A 155 15.81 -11.33 15.54
C LYS A 155 16.32 -12.64 14.94
N ASN A 156 16.53 -12.68 13.62
CA ASN A 156 17.02 -13.88 12.95
C ASN A 156 18.44 -14.27 13.39
N GLN A 157 19.33 -13.28 13.61
CA GLN A 157 20.67 -13.55 14.15
C GLN A 157 20.64 -14.09 15.59
N GLN A 158 19.73 -13.59 16.43
CA GLN A 158 19.54 -14.11 17.79
C GLN A 158 18.97 -15.52 17.81
N ALA A 159 18.13 -15.88 16.84
CA ALA A 159 17.56 -17.22 16.71
C ALA A 159 18.59 -18.25 16.22
N ASN A 160 19.49 -17.88 15.31
CA ASN A 160 20.51 -18.78 14.74
C ASN A 160 21.83 -18.83 15.53
N GLY A 161 22.01 -17.92 16.50
CA GLY A 161 23.17 -17.90 17.41
C GLY A 161 22.94 -18.66 18.73
N LYS A 162 21.79 -19.33 18.86
CA LYS A 162 21.48 -20.31 19.92
C LYS A 162 21.50 -21.70 19.31
#